data_AF-A0A7S2J0T9-F1
#
_entry.id   AF-A0A7S2J0T9-F1
#
_cell.length_a   1.000
_cell.length_b   1.000
_cell.length_c   1.000
_cell.angle_alpha   90.00
_cell.angle_beta   90.00
_cell.angle_gamma   90.00
#
_symmetry.space_group_name_H-M   'P 1'
#
loop_
_entity.id
_entity.type
_entity.pdbx_description
1 polymer ?
#
loop_
_entity_poly.entity_id
_entity_poly.type
_entity_poly.pdbx_seq_one_letter_code
_entity_poly.pdbx_strand_id
1 'polypeptide(L)'
;AIAEIKGQQAEATKIRNEEKATNAKTVTDAKEAQLAVQKATEVLRAFYTKAAESSLLQEASKAPYNGQQSSSTGVMGMLEVVLSDFARLDTETTAAEDTAATEYSKYMDESNESVAVKEKEVEHKTNKRQLTDENLRSTKKDLALTTEELDEALSYYDKLKAQCVNNGLSYEERVKAREAEIQSLKEALEILGQSDLS
;
A
#
# COMPACT_ATOMS: atom_id res chain seq x y z
N ALA A 1 -2.55 7.82 1.85
CA ALA A 1 -2.06 6.45 1.50
C ALA A 1 -2.97 5.34 2.05
N ILE A 2 -2.68 4.61 3.13
CA ILE A 2 -3.54 3.46 3.54
C ILE A 2 -4.97 3.89 3.86
N ALA A 3 -5.15 4.92 4.69
CA ALA A 3 -6.48 5.45 5.03
C ALA A 3 -7.25 5.98 3.82
N GLU A 4 -6.53 6.53 2.85
CA GLU A 4 -7.09 7.05 1.60
C GLU A 4 -7.56 5.92 0.69
N ILE A 5 -6.77 4.85 0.53
CA ILE A 5 -7.18 3.65 -0.22
C ILE A 5 -8.43 3.03 0.43
N LYS A 6 -8.43 2.87 1.77
CA LYS A 6 -9.62 2.36 2.50
C LYS A 6 -10.84 3.27 2.31
N GLY A 7 -10.65 4.58 2.25
CA GLY A 7 -11.71 5.54 1.92
C GLY A 7 -12.26 5.35 0.50
N GLN A 8 -11.39 5.20 -0.49
CA GLN A 8 -11.79 4.93 -1.88
C GLN A 8 -12.51 3.59 -2.02
N GLN A 9 -12.07 2.54 -1.29
CA GLN A 9 -12.75 1.25 -1.26
C GLN A 9 -14.18 1.37 -0.71
N ALA A 10 -14.38 2.15 0.36
CA ALA A 10 -15.69 2.37 0.93
C ALA A 10 -16.63 3.12 -0.03
N GLU A 11 -16.13 4.15 -0.71
CA GLU A 11 -16.92 4.89 -1.69
C GLU A 11 -17.26 4.01 -2.91
N ALA A 12 -16.30 3.23 -3.43
CA ALA A 12 -16.55 2.27 -4.49
C ALA A 12 -17.58 1.22 -4.09
N THR A 13 -17.54 0.73 -2.84
CA THR A 13 -18.54 -0.21 -2.30
C THR A 13 -19.94 0.41 -2.31
N LYS A 14 -20.05 1.68 -1.90
CA LYS A 14 -21.32 2.40 -1.87
C LYS A 14 -21.89 2.56 -3.28
N ILE A 15 -21.09 3.08 -4.21
CA ILE A 15 -21.47 3.24 -5.62
C ILE A 15 -21.92 1.89 -6.20
N ARG A 16 -21.14 0.84 -5.96
CA ARG A 16 -21.44 -0.51 -6.45
C ARG A 16 -22.79 -1.02 -5.96
N ASN A 17 -23.13 -0.78 -4.69
CA ASN A 17 -24.41 -1.22 -4.13
C ASN A 17 -25.60 -0.44 -4.73
N GLU A 18 -25.44 0.87 -4.93
CA GLU A 18 -26.46 1.72 -5.56
C GLU A 18 -26.69 1.34 -7.03
N GLU A 19 -25.60 1.13 -7.77
CA GLU A 19 -25.62 0.68 -9.15
C GLU A 19 -26.25 -0.71 -9.28
N LYS A 20 -25.85 -1.67 -8.43
CA LYS A 20 -26.42 -3.03 -8.40
C LYS A 20 -27.93 -3.02 -8.26
N ALA A 21 -28.43 -2.24 -7.29
CA ALA A 21 -29.84 -2.15 -7.00
C ALA A 21 -30.61 -1.55 -8.18
N THR A 22 -30.02 -0.53 -8.82
CA THR A 22 -30.60 0.12 -10.00
C THR A 22 -30.64 -0.84 -11.20
N ASN A 23 -29.53 -1.51 -11.51
CA ASN A 23 -29.43 -2.47 -12.60
C ASN A 23 -30.39 -3.64 -12.42
N ALA A 24 -30.48 -4.20 -11.21
CA ALA A 24 -31.41 -5.29 -10.90
C ALA A 24 -32.87 -4.87 -11.16
N LYS A 25 -33.25 -3.66 -10.74
CA LYS A 25 -34.58 -3.13 -11.00
C LYS A 25 -34.83 -2.93 -12.50
N THR A 26 -33.89 -2.32 -13.22
CA THR A 26 -33.99 -2.08 -14.67
C THR A 26 -34.18 -3.39 -15.44
N VAL A 27 -33.43 -4.44 -15.09
CA VAL A 27 -33.58 -5.77 -15.69
C VAL A 27 -34.95 -6.37 -15.43
N THR A 28 -35.45 -6.29 -14.19
CA THR A 28 -36.80 -6.75 -13.85
C THR A 28 -37.87 -5.98 -14.62
N ASP A 29 -37.83 -4.65 -14.58
CA ASP A 29 -38.79 -3.78 -15.26
C ASP A 29 -38.78 -4.02 -16.79
N ALA A 30 -37.60 -4.21 -17.39
CA ALA A 30 -37.45 -4.53 -18.80
C ALA A 30 -38.13 -5.87 -19.16
N LYS A 31 -37.93 -6.92 -18.36
CA LYS A 31 -38.57 -8.24 -18.58
C LYS A 31 -40.09 -8.18 -18.45
N GLU A 32 -40.59 -7.46 -17.45
CA GLU A 32 -42.03 -7.25 -17.27
C GLU A 32 -42.62 -6.46 -18.45
N ALA A 33 -41.92 -5.43 -18.92
CA ALA A 33 -42.33 -4.63 -20.07
C ALA A 33 -42.32 -5.45 -21.37
N GLN A 34 -41.32 -6.31 -21.60
CA GLN A 34 -41.29 -7.23 -22.73
C GLN A 34 -42.55 -8.12 -22.74
N LEU A 35 -42.91 -8.72 -21.59
CA LEU A 35 -44.09 -9.56 -21.48
C LEU A 35 -45.38 -8.79 -21.73
N ALA A 36 -45.48 -7.56 -21.19
CA ALA A 36 -46.64 -6.70 -21.39
C ALA A 36 -46.82 -6.31 -22.87
N VAL A 37 -45.73 -5.94 -23.55
CA VAL A 37 -45.74 -5.57 -24.97
C VAL A 37 -46.06 -6.79 -25.84
N GLN A 38 -45.52 -7.97 -25.54
CA GLN A 38 -45.87 -9.21 -26.25
C GLN A 38 -47.38 -9.50 -26.18
N LYS A 39 -47.96 -9.44 -24.97
CA LYS A 39 -49.42 -9.64 -24.77
C LYS A 39 -50.24 -8.58 -25.51
N ALA A 40 -49.83 -7.31 -25.47
CA ALA A 40 -50.52 -6.23 -26.18
C ALA A 40 -50.50 -6.46 -27.70
N THR A 41 -49.35 -6.85 -28.24
CA THR A 41 -49.18 -7.20 -29.65
C THR A 41 -50.06 -8.39 -30.04
N GLU A 42 -50.17 -9.42 -29.21
CA GLU A 42 -51.08 -10.56 -29.46
C GLU A 42 -52.55 -10.15 -29.52
N VAL A 43 -53.01 -9.34 -28.55
CA VAL A 43 -54.40 -8.84 -28.51
C VAL A 43 -54.71 -7.97 -29.72
N LEU A 44 -53.80 -7.06 -30.08
CA LEU A 44 -53.96 -6.21 -31.26
C LEU A 44 -53.96 -7.03 -32.55
N ARG A 45 -53.11 -8.07 -32.65
CA ARG A 45 -53.08 -8.98 -33.80
C ARG A 45 -54.43 -9.67 -33.96
N ALA A 46 -54.95 -10.25 -32.88
CA ALA A 46 -56.25 -10.92 -32.88
C ALA A 46 -57.39 -9.95 -33.27
N PHE A 47 -57.36 -8.71 -32.79
CA PHE A 47 -58.35 -7.68 -33.14
C PHE A 47 -58.33 -7.35 -34.64
N TYR A 48 -57.14 -7.09 -35.22
CA TYR A 48 -57.03 -6.74 -36.63
C TYR A 48 -57.33 -7.92 -37.56
N THR A 49 -56.96 -9.15 -37.20
CA THR A 49 -57.36 -10.35 -37.96
C THR A 49 -58.88 -10.51 -37.97
N LYS A 50 -59.54 -10.41 -36.82
CA LYS A 50 -61.01 -10.51 -36.72
C LYS A 50 -61.73 -9.37 -37.46
N ALA A 51 -61.16 -8.16 -37.45
CA ALA A 51 -61.68 -7.03 -38.22
C ALA A 51 -61.57 -7.27 -39.74
N ALA A 52 -60.48 -7.86 -40.20
CA ALA A 52 -60.32 -8.23 -41.61
C ALA A 52 -61.31 -9.33 -42.04
N GLU A 53 -61.51 -10.36 -41.21
CA GLU A 53 -62.47 -11.43 -41.47
C GLU A 53 -63.92 -10.92 -41.51
N SER A 54 -64.30 -10.04 -40.59
CA SER A 54 -65.65 -9.45 -40.56
C SER A 54 -65.92 -8.47 -41.71
N SER A 55 -64.90 -7.77 -42.21
CA SER A 55 -64.99 -6.93 -43.41
C SER A 55 -65.24 -7.76 -44.69
N LEU A 56 -64.81 -9.03 -44.74
CA LEU A 56 -65.05 -9.93 -45.87
C LEU A 56 -66.44 -10.58 -45.86
N LEU A 57 -67.13 -10.59 -44.71
CA LEU A 57 -68.50 -11.14 -44.57
C LEU A 57 -69.62 -10.09 -44.77
N GLN A 58 -69.31 -8.80 -44.80
CA GLN A 58 -70.32 -7.73 -44.85
C GLN A 58 -70.58 -7.23 -46.28
N GLU A 59 -71.06 -8.11 -47.15
CA GLU A 59 -71.51 -7.78 -48.51
C GLU A 59 -73.00 -7.39 -48.60
N ALA A 60 -73.71 -7.21 -47.49
CA ALA A 60 -75.09 -6.75 -47.51
C ALA A 60 -75.39 -5.76 -46.37
N SER A 61 -75.68 -4.52 -46.74
CA SER A 61 -76.40 -3.52 -45.92
C SER A 61 -75.70 -2.92 -44.69
N LYS A 62 -74.69 -2.08 -44.95
CA LYS A 62 -74.34 -0.77 -44.31
C LYS A 62 -72.86 -0.52 -44.62
N ALA A 63 -72.48 0.74 -44.87
CA ALA A 63 -71.12 1.11 -45.29
C ALA A 63 -70.07 0.37 -44.43
N PRO A 64 -69.15 -0.41 -45.03
CA PRO A 64 -68.23 -1.25 -44.28
C PRO A 64 -67.41 -0.36 -43.36
N TYR A 65 -67.44 -0.66 -42.06
CA TYR A 65 -66.51 -0.05 -41.12
C TYR A 65 -65.12 -0.63 -41.39
N ASN A 66 -64.40 -0.03 -42.33
CA ASN A 66 -63.06 -0.49 -42.72
C ASN A 66 -62.01 -0.31 -41.61
N GLY A 67 -62.38 0.33 -40.49
CA GLY A 67 -61.44 0.69 -39.42
C GLY A 67 -60.24 1.48 -39.95
N GLN A 68 -59.31 1.83 -39.06
CA GLN A 68 -57.99 2.32 -39.47
C GLN A 68 -57.05 1.15 -39.78
N GLN A 69 -57.45 0.23 -40.68
CA GLN A 69 -56.60 -0.93 -41.05
C GLN A 69 -55.22 -0.50 -41.58
N SER A 70 -55.14 0.64 -42.28
CA SER A 70 -53.86 1.22 -42.73
C SER A 70 -52.95 1.69 -41.57
N SER A 71 -53.50 1.97 -40.37
CA SER A 71 -52.73 2.34 -39.19
C SER A 71 -52.28 1.13 -38.35
N SER A 72 -52.81 -0.06 -38.64
CA SER A 72 -52.46 -1.32 -37.95
C SER A 72 -50.97 -1.64 -38.08
N THR A 73 -50.43 -1.56 -39.30
CA THR A 73 -49.01 -1.84 -39.59
C THR A 73 -48.07 -0.91 -38.83
N GLY A 74 -48.44 0.38 -38.69
CA GLY A 74 -47.62 1.36 -37.96
C GLY A 74 -47.58 1.10 -36.45
N VAL A 75 -48.73 0.79 -35.84
CA VAL A 75 -48.79 0.50 -34.39
C VAL A 75 -48.10 -0.82 -34.05
N MET A 76 -48.27 -1.85 -34.89
CA MET A 76 -47.58 -3.13 -34.69
C MET A 76 -46.06 -2.98 -34.85
N GLY A 77 -45.59 -2.25 -35.87
CA GLY A 77 -44.18 -1.96 -36.03
C GLY A 77 -43.60 -1.18 -34.85
N MET A 78 -44.34 -0.21 -34.29
CA MET A 78 -43.93 0.51 -33.09
C MET A 78 -43.78 -0.43 -31.88
N LEU A 79 -44.73 -1.36 -31.66
CA LEU A 79 -44.66 -2.31 -30.57
C LEU A 79 -43.53 -3.34 -30.73
N GLU A 80 -43.22 -3.75 -31.96
CA GLU A 80 -42.06 -4.60 -32.25
C GLU A 80 -40.73 -3.88 -31.97
N VAL A 81 -40.61 -2.59 -32.33
CA VAL A 81 -39.45 -1.76 -31.98
C VAL A 81 -39.33 -1.63 -30.46
N VAL A 82 -40.41 -1.29 -29.77
CA VAL A 82 -40.42 -1.17 -28.29
C VAL A 82 -40.04 -2.49 -27.62
N LEU A 83 -40.53 -3.64 -28.12
CA LEU A 83 -40.14 -4.96 -27.62
C LEU A 83 -38.63 -5.20 -27.81
N SER A 84 -38.10 -4.88 -28.99
CA SER A 84 -36.68 -5.00 -29.28
C SER A 84 -35.84 -4.08 -28.37
N ASP A 85 -36.31 -2.88 -28.07
CA ASP A 85 -35.63 -1.96 -27.17
C ASP A 85 -35.59 -2.49 -25.73
N PHE A 86 -36.68 -3.06 -25.22
CA PHE A 86 -36.65 -3.69 -23.90
C PHE A 86 -35.81 -4.97 -23.86
N ALA A 87 -35.79 -5.76 -24.94
CA ALA A 87 -34.89 -6.91 -25.07
C ALA A 87 -33.42 -6.48 -25.03
N ARG A 88 -33.09 -5.43 -25.78
CA ARG A 88 -31.75 -4.85 -25.79
C ARG A 88 -31.37 -4.30 -24.41
N LEU A 89 -32.26 -3.53 -23.78
CA LEU A 89 -32.05 -2.96 -22.44
C LEU A 89 -31.74 -4.04 -21.40
N ASP A 90 -32.49 -5.15 -21.39
CA ASP A 90 -32.24 -6.28 -20.48
C ASP A 90 -30.83 -6.87 -20.70
N THR A 91 -30.48 -7.17 -21.96
CA THR A 91 -29.17 -7.75 -22.29
C THR A 91 -27.99 -6.81 -22.01
N GLU A 92 -28.11 -5.54 -22.38
CA GLU A 92 -27.06 -4.54 -22.16
C GLU A 92 -26.87 -4.26 -20.67
N THR A 93 -27.96 -4.13 -19.91
CA THR A 93 -27.89 -3.88 -18.46
C THR A 93 -27.32 -5.08 -17.71
N THR A 94 -27.71 -6.30 -18.10
CA THR A 94 -27.16 -7.53 -17.51
C THR A 94 -25.66 -7.64 -17.79
N ALA A 95 -25.23 -7.41 -19.02
CA ALA A 95 -23.80 -7.45 -19.37
C ALA A 95 -22.99 -6.34 -18.68
N ALA A 96 -23.58 -5.15 -18.53
CA ALA A 96 -22.98 -4.05 -17.78
C ALA A 96 -22.81 -4.41 -16.30
N GLU A 97 -23.83 -5.01 -15.68
CA GLU A 97 -23.78 -5.46 -14.27
C GLU A 97 -22.70 -6.54 -14.04
N ASP A 98 -22.55 -7.50 -14.95
CA ASP A 98 -21.49 -8.53 -14.87
C ASP A 98 -20.09 -7.91 -14.99
N THR A 99 -19.95 -6.93 -15.89
CA THR A 99 -18.70 -6.18 -16.08
C THR A 99 -18.37 -5.36 -14.84
N ALA A 100 -19.32 -4.58 -14.33
CA ALA A 100 -19.17 -3.78 -13.12
C ALA A 100 -18.86 -4.64 -11.88
N ALA A 101 -19.47 -5.83 -11.76
CA ALA A 101 -19.16 -6.78 -10.71
C ALA A 101 -17.70 -7.26 -10.77
N THR A 102 -17.23 -7.60 -11.97
CA THR A 102 -15.86 -8.08 -12.21
C THR A 102 -14.83 -6.99 -11.94
N GLU A 103 -15.05 -5.79 -12.47
CA GLU A 103 -14.19 -4.63 -12.26
C GLU A 103 -14.11 -4.24 -10.79
N TYR A 104 -15.25 -4.24 -10.09
CA TYR A 104 -15.28 -3.98 -8.65
C TYR A 104 -14.48 -5.02 -7.85
N SER A 105 -14.65 -6.31 -8.13
CA SER A 105 -13.89 -7.37 -7.46
C SER A 105 -12.39 -7.19 -7.68
N LYS A 106 -11.98 -6.98 -8.93
CA LYS A 106 -10.58 -6.74 -9.29
C LYS A 106 -10.02 -5.51 -8.57
N TYR A 107 -10.75 -4.41 -8.56
CA TYR A 107 -10.35 -3.19 -7.87
C TYR A 107 -10.20 -3.41 -6.36
N MET A 108 -11.10 -4.17 -5.72
CA MET A 108 -10.95 -4.53 -4.30
C MET A 108 -9.73 -5.38 -4.04
N ASP A 109 -9.47 -6.38 -4.87
CA ASP A 109 -8.33 -7.28 -4.70
C ASP A 109 -7.00 -6.52 -4.83
N GLU A 110 -6.84 -5.72 -5.88
CA GLU A 110 -5.65 -4.88 -6.10
C GLU A 110 -5.45 -3.85 -4.97
N SER A 111 -6.56 -3.26 -4.50
CA SER A 111 -6.52 -2.29 -3.39
C SER A 111 -6.13 -2.95 -2.07
N ASN A 112 -6.65 -4.16 -1.79
CA ASN A 112 -6.31 -4.92 -0.59
C ASN A 112 -4.85 -5.36 -0.60
N GLU A 113 -4.32 -5.79 -1.74
CA GLU A 113 -2.89 -6.09 -1.90
C GLU A 113 -2.04 -4.84 -1.61
N SER A 114 -2.41 -3.70 -2.21
CA SER A 114 -1.71 -2.42 -2.00
C SER A 114 -1.71 -2.00 -0.53
N VAL A 115 -2.83 -2.19 0.18
CA VAL A 115 -2.92 -1.95 1.62
C VAL A 115 -1.98 -2.88 2.38
N ALA A 116 -2.00 -4.18 2.11
CA ALA A 116 -1.15 -5.15 2.81
C ALA A 116 0.34 -4.86 2.62
N VAL A 117 0.77 -4.57 1.39
CA VAL A 117 2.15 -4.18 1.08
C VAL A 117 2.53 -2.92 1.85
N LYS A 118 1.68 -1.88 1.84
CA LYS A 118 1.97 -0.63 2.54
C LYS A 118 2.00 -0.79 4.06
N GLU A 119 1.13 -1.61 4.63
CA GLU A 119 1.15 -1.93 6.06
C GLU A 119 2.48 -2.62 6.45
N LYS A 120 2.95 -3.57 5.64
CA LYS A 120 4.26 -4.21 5.83
C LYS A 120 5.43 -3.25 5.64
N GLU A 121 5.37 -2.37 4.65
CA GLU A 121 6.41 -1.34 4.51
C GLU A 121 6.49 -0.41 5.72
N VAL A 122 5.35 0.00 6.28
CA VAL A 122 5.30 0.84 7.48
C VAL A 122 5.92 0.11 8.66
N GLU A 123 5.60 -1.17 8.86
CA GLU A 123 6.20 -2.01 9.89
C GLU A 123 7.73 -2.09 9.74
N HIS A 124 8.21 -2.47 8.55
CA HIS A 124 9.65 -2.59 8.27
C HIS A 124 10.40 -1.26 8.45
N LYS A 125 9.84 -0.15 7.95
CA LYS A 125 10.43 1.18 8.09
C LYS A 125 10.47 1.62 9.55
N THR A 126 9.43 1.30 10.32
CA THR A 126 9.37 1.62 11.76
C THR A 126 10.42 0.85 12.54
N ASN A 127 10.53 -0.47 12.31
CA ASN A 127 11.54 -1.30 12.97
C ASN A 127 12.96 -0.85 12.60
N LYS A 128 13.21 -0.55 11.31
CA LYS A 128 14.51 -0.04 10.85
C LYS A 128 14.85 1.30 11.49
N ARG A 129 13.87 2.20 11.65
CA ARG A 129 14.06 3.48 12.34
C ARG A 129 14.48 3.25 13.79
N GLN A 130 13.75 2.41 14.52
CA GLN A 130 14.06 2.09 15.92
C GLN A 130 15.48 1.53 16.08
N LEU A 131 15.84 0.53 15.27
CA LEU A 131 17.20 -0.05 15.29
C LEU A 131 18.27 1.00 14.97
N THR A 132 18.02 1.88 14.01
CA THR A 132 18.95 2.94 13.64
C THR A 132 19.10 3.97 14.76
N ASP A 133 18.00 4.33 15.42
CA ASP A 133 18.00 5.26 16.56
C ASP A 133 18.76 4.68 17.78
N GLU A 134 18.58 3.37 18.05
CA GLU A 134 19.33 2.65 19.08
C GLU A 134 20.83 2.62 18.79
N ASN A 135 21.21 2.25 17.56
CA ASN A 135 22.61 2.24 17.13
C ASN A 135 23.21 3.64 17.21
N LEU A 136 22.50 4.67 16.75
CA LEU A 136 22.95 6.07 16.84
C LEU A 136 23.22 6.47 18.29
N ARG A 137 22.34 6.08 19.22
CA ARG A 137 22.51 6.36 20.65
C ARG A 137 23.71 5.63 21.22
N SER A 138 23.90 4.35 20.90
CA SER A 138 25.06 3.56 21.34
C SER A 138 26.35 4.16 20.83
N THR A 139 26.48 4.38 19.51
CA THR A 139 27.69 4.92 18.90
C THR A 139 28.03 6.31 19.43
N LYS A 140 27.04 7.16 19.73
CA LYS A 140 27.29 8.45 20.39
C LYS A 140 27.87 8.29 21.79
N LYS A 141 27.37 7.33 22.56
CA LYS A 141 27.90 7.03 23.90
C LYS A 141 29.34 6.49 23.80
N ASP A 142 29.58 5.55 22.91
CA ASP A 142 30.89 4.93 22.71
C ASP A 142 31.91 5.97 22.22
N LEU A 143 31.51 6.88 21.32
CA LEU A 143 32.35 7.99 20.88
C LEU A 143 32.72 8.92 22.04
N ALA A 144 31.77 9.26 22.91
CA ALA A 144 32.05 10.11 24.08
C ALA A 144 33.04 9.45 25.04
N LEU A 145 32.82 8.17 25.37
CA LEU A 145 33.71 7.41 26.25
C LEU A 145 35.11 7.25 25.67
N THR A 146 35.22 6.86 24.41
CA THR A 146 36.53 6.66 23.75
C THR A 146 37.28 7.98 23.54
N THR A 147 36.57 9.11 23.42
CA THR A 147 37.19 10.44 23.41
C THR A 147 37.79 10.77 24.78
N GLU A 148 37.04 10.52 25.86
CA GLU A 148 37.52 10.71 27.24
C GLU A 148 38.74 9.81 27.54
N GLU A 149 38.68 8.53 27.18
CA GLU A 149 39.82 7.60 27.33
C GLU A 149 41.05 8.05 26.53
N LEU A 150 40.86 8.56 25.31
CA LEU A 150 41.94 9.08 24.49
C LEU A 150 42.60 10.30 25.14
N ASP A 151 41.80 11.25 25.66
CA ASP A 151 42.30 12.45 26.33
C ASP A 151 43.12 12.09 27.59
N GLU A 152 42.64 11.12 28.38
CA GLU A 152 43.37 10.60 29.54
C GLU A 152 44.68 9.90 29.13
N ALA A 153 44.65 9.07 28.08
CA ALA A 153 45.83 8.37 27.58
C ALA A 153 46.90 9.34 27.08
N LEU A 154 46.50 10.42 26.39
CA LEU A 154 47.42 11.49 25.95
C LEU A 154 48.04 12.22 27.15
N SER A 155 47.25 12.56 28.16
CA SER A 155 47.74 13.17 29.40
C SER A 155 48.75 12.28 30.12
N TYR A 156 48.50 10.96 30.18
CA TYR A 156 49.45 10.00 30.73
C TYR A 156 50.73 9.90 29.89
N TYR A 157 50.60 9.83 28.57
CA TYR A 157 51.72 9.79 27.63
C TYR A 157 52.65 11.01 27.82
N ASP A 158 52.10 12.21 27.94
CA ASP A 158 52.88 13.44 28.13
C ASP A 158 53.66 13.41 29.45
N LYS A 159 53.05 12.92 30.54
CA LYS A 159 53.74 12.72 31.83
C LYS A 159 54.89 11.72 31.70
N LEU A 160 54.66 10.59 31.03
CA LEU A 160 55.68 9.56 30.83
C LEU A 160 56.83 10.06 29.95
N LYS A 161 56.51 10.78 28.87
CA LYS A 161 57.51 11.38 27.97
C LYS A 161 58.45 12.32 28.73
N ALA A 162 57.91 13.16 29.62
CA ALA A 162 58.73 14.01 30.48
C ALA A 162 59.68 13.19 31.36
N GLN A 163 59.23 12.07 31.95
CA GLN A 163 60.06 11.19 32.76
C GLN A 163 61.12 10.41 31.96
N CYS A 164 60.82 10.03 30.72
CA CYS A 164 61.74 9.23 29.90
C CYS A 164 62.81 10.09 29.20
N VAL A 165 62.48 11.32 28.79
CA VAL A 165 63.38 12.19 28.00
C VAL A 165 64.21 13.14 28.89
N ASN A 166 63.71 13.56 30.06
CA ASN A 166 64.43 14.48 30.98
C ASN A 166 65.26 13.77 32.07
N ASN A 167 65.73 12.54 31.82
CA ASN A 167 66.74 11.94 32.69
C ASN A 167 68.09 12.58 32.38
N GLY A 168 68.32 13.78 32.94
CA GLY A 168 69.41 14.72 32.62
C GLY A 168 70.85 14.23 32.81
N LEU A 169 71.09 12.94 32.92
CA LEU A 169 72.40 12.31 32.83
C LEU A 169 72.34 11.26 31.73
N SER A 170 73.22 11.38 30.74
CA SER A 170 73.42 10.34 29.73
C SER A 170 73.76 9.00 30.41
N TYR A 171 73.52 7.89 29.71
CA TYR A 171 73.88 6.57 30.24
C TYR A 171 75.36 6.53 30.70
N GLU A 172 76.25 7.15 29.93
CA GLU A 172 77.68 7.25 30.22
C GLU A 172 77.97 8.02 31.50
N GLU A 173 77.33 9.18 31.71
CA GLU A 173 77.48 9.95 32.96
C GLU A 173 76.95 9.20 34.17
N ARG A 174 75.85 8.45 34.03
CA ARG A 174 75.32 7.58 35.09
C ARG A 174 76.27 6.44 35.43
N VAL A 175 76.90 5.84 34.42
CA VAL A 175 77.90 4.78 34.62
C VAL A 175 79.11 5.34 35.35
N LYS A 176 79.65 6.48 34.90
CA LYS A 176 80.81 7.12 35.53
C LYS A 176 80.55 7.53 36.99
N ALA A 177 79.37 8.09 37.28
CA ALA A 177 78.98 8.42 38.65
C ALA A 177 78.90 7.19 39.55
N ARG A 178 78.34 6.07 39.04
CA ARG A 178 78.29 4.79 39.77
C ARG A 178 79.68 4.18 39.97
N GLU A 179 80.56 4.26 38.98
CA GLU A 179 81.94 3.77 39.12
C GLU A 179 82.70 4.56 40.19
N ALA A 180 82.55 5.88 40.22
CA ALA A 180 83.15 6.74 41.25
C ALA A 180 82.60 6.43 42.66
N GLU A 181 81.29 6.21 42.77
CA GLU A 181 80.65 5.78 44.03
C GLU A 181 81.16 4.41 44.49
N ILE A 182 81.23 3.42 43.58
CA ILE A 182 81.77 2.09 43.87
C ILE A 182 83.22 2.18 44.36
N GLN A 183 84.03 3.04 43.75
CA GLN A 183 85.41 3.24 44.15
C GLN A 183 85.52 3.83 45.56
N SER A 184 84.72 4.87 45.86
CA SER A 184 84.66 5.46 47.21
C SER A 184 84.17 4.45 48.26
N LEU A 185 83.17 3.62 47.94
CA LEU A 185 82.69 2.57 48.84
C LEU A 185 83.74 1.49 49.09
N LYS A 186 84.54 1.13 48.09
CA LYS A 186 85.67 0.18 48.25
C LYS A 186 86.74 0.76 49.18
N GLU A 187 87.09 2.03 49.00
CA GLU A 187 88.06 2.72 49.86
C GLU A 187 87.55 2.84 51.30
N ALA A 188 86.27 3.17 51.50
CA ALA A 188 85.66 3.19 52.82
C ALA A 188 85.64 1.80 53.47
N LEU A 189 85.36 0.74 52.69
CA LEU A 189 85.39 -0.64 53.16
C LEU A 189 86.82 -1.11 53.52
N GLU A 190 87.83 -0.65 52.78
CA GLU A 190 89.23 -0.90 53.10
C GLU A 190 89.64 -0.21 54.41
N ILE A 191 89.24 1.05 54.60
CA ILE A 191 89.49 1.79 55.85
C ILE A 191 88.79 1.12 57.03
N LEU A 192 87.52 0.71 56.87
CA LEU A 192 86.76 0.04 57.93
C LEU A 192 87.29 -1.37 58.23
N GLY A 193 87.74 -2.11 57.21
CA GLY A 193 88.39 -3.41 57.37
C GLY A 193 89.78 -3.33 58.01
N GLN A 194 90.49 -2.22 57.85
CA GLN A 194 91.76 -1.96 58.54
C GLN A 194 91.55 -1.54 60.00
N SER A 195 90.40 -0.94 60.36
CA SER A 195 90.07 -0.58 61.75
C SER A 195 89.56 -1.73 62.63
N ASP A 196 89.22 -2.89 62.06
CA ASP A 196 88.86 -4.11 62.81
C ASP A 196 90.08 -5.03 63.11
N LEU A 197 91.28 -4.62 62.69
CA LEU A 197 92.55 -5.34 62.90
C LEU A 197 93.51 -4.63 63.87
N SER A 198 93.03 -3.63 64.63
CA SER A 198 93.75 -3.00 65.75
C SER A 198 93.09 -3.27 67.09
#